data_AF-A0A7C3R3U8-F1
#
_entry.id   AF-A0A7C3R3U8-F1
#
_cell.length_a   1.000
_cell.length_b   1.000
_cell.length_c   1.000
_cell.angle_alpha   90.00
_cell.angle_beta   90.00
_cell.angle_gamma   90.00
#
_symmetry.space_group_name_H-M   'P 1'
#
loop_
_entity.id
_entity.type
_entity.pdbx_description
1 polymer ?
#
loop_
_entity_poly.entity_id
_entity_poly.type
_entity_poly.pdbx_seq_one_letter_code
_entity_poly.pdbx_strand_id
1 'polypeptide(L)'
;MEDEIKKVDFTGNLSSKDENATTDFESKIKSAKEQLDLLLEQDITLSRSMEIYNHGMKDLEVAQKLLDEAKLQFEEIINKKA
;
A
#
# COMPACT_ATOMS: atom_id res chain seq x y z
N MET A 1 0.17 -3.38 39.37
CA MET A 1 1.19 -3.44 38.32
C MET A 1 1.13 -4.85 37.80
N GLU A 2 0.34 -5.05 36.75
CA GLU A 2 0.31 -6.29 35.96
C GLU A 2 0.57 -5.83 34.53
N ASP A 3 1.63 -6.40 33.96
CA ASP A 3 2.22 -5.98 32.70
C ASP A 3 1.29 -6.29 31.51
N GLU A 4 0.89 -5.23 30.79
CA GLU A 4 0.30 -5.38 29.46
C GLU A 4 1.40 -5.76 28.46
N ILE A 5 1.28 -6.96 27.91
CA ILE A 5 2.14 -7.45 26.83
C ILE A 5 1.98 -6.50 25.63
N LYS A 6 3.04 -5.74 25.34
CA LYS A 6 3.14 -4.91 24.14
C LYS A 6 2.98 -5.80 22.90
N LYS A 7 1.86 -5.66 22.19
CA LYS A 7 1.72 -6.14 20.82
C LYS A 7 2.68 -5.33 19.96
N VAL A 8 3.73 -5.98 19.47
CA VAL A 8 4.64 -5.41 18.47
C VAL A 8 3.92 -5.47 17.13
N ASP A 9 3.61 -4.32 16.55
CA ASP A 9 3.17 -4.20 15.18
C ASP A 9 4.36 -4.32 14.23
N PHE A 10 4.19 -5.11 13.17
CA PHE A 10 5.23 -5.42 12.17
C PHE A 10 5.50 -4.24 11.21
N THR A 11 4.92 -3.07 11.48
CA THR A 11 5.17 -1.86 10.71
C THR A 11 6.38 -1.16 11.31
N GLY A 12 7.56 -1.40 10.76
CA GLY A 12 8.76 -0.61 11.09
C GLY A 12 8.57 0.84 10.66
N ASN A 13 7.78 1.62 11.41
CA ASN A 13 7.43 2.99 11.04
C ASN A 13 8.19 4.02 11.88
N LEU A 14 8.89 4.94 11.21
CA LEU A 14 9.16 6.26 11.76
C LEU A 14 7.85 7.05 11.68
N SER A 15 7.19 7.22 12.83
CA SER A 15 6.01 8.06 12.97
C SER A 15 6.32 9.51 12.52
N SER A 16 5.62 9.99 11.50
CA SER A 16 5.21 11.39 11.46
C SER A 16 3.72 11.50 11.12
N LYS A 17 3.10 12.41 11.87
CA LYS A 17 1.68 12.65 12.01
C LYS A 17 1.29 13.64 10.92
N ASP A 18 1.08 13.19 9.69
CA ASP A 18 0.91 14.09 8.54
C ASP A 18 -0.28 13.72 7.65
N GLU A 19 -0.95 14.76 7.15
CA GLU A 19 -2.19 14.79 6.38
C GLU A 19 -2.06 14.22 4.94
N ASN A 20 -1.20 13.21 4.74
CA ASN A 20 -0.76 12.67 3.44
C ASN A 20 -0.93 11.14 3.33
N ALA A 21 -1.86 10.56 4.09
CA ALA A 21 -2.14 9.11 4.14
C ALA A 21 -2.75 8.50 2.86
N THR A 22 -2.70 9.23 1.73
CA THR A 22 -3.25 8.81 0.44
C THR A 22 -2.17 8.40 -0.58
N THR A 23 -0.89 8.47 -0.20
CA THR A 23 0.25 8.24 -1.11
C THR A 23 1.22 7.14 -0.68
N ASP A 24 1.04 6.48 0.47
CA ASP A 24 1.93 5.40 0.93
C ASP A 24 1.59 4.02 0.31
N PHE A 25 2.53 3.07 0.40
CA PHE A 25 2.40 1.75 -0.22
C PHE A 25 1.20 0.97 0.36
N GLU A 26 1.07 0.96 1.67
CA GLU A 26 0.04 0.23 2.41
C GLU A 26 -1.36 0.73 2.07
N SER A 27 -1.56 2.04 1.99
CA SER A 27 -2.82 2.66 1.59
C SER A 27 -3.18 2.33 0.15
N LYS A 28 -2.21 2.29 -0.77
CA LYS A 28 -2.43 1.88 -2.17
C LYS A 28 -2.81 0.41 -2.30
N ILE A 29 -2.13 -0.48 -1.58
CA ILE A 29 -2.51 -1.90 -1.55
C ILE A 29 -3.88 -2.10 -0.93
N LYS A 30 -4.21 -1.37 0.14
CA LYS A 30 -5.54 -1.42 0.77
C LYS A 30 -6.63 -0.97 -0.20
N SER A 31 -6.45 0.18 -0.85
CA SER A 31 -7.40 0.71 -1.85
C SER A 31 -7.60 -0.26 -3.01
N ALA A 32 -6.51 -0.83 -3.55
CA ALA A 32 -6.61 -1.83 -4.63
C ALA A 32 -7.39 -3.08 -4.20
N LYS A 33 -7.26 -3.50 -2.93
CA LYS A 33 -8.01 -4.62 -2.36
C LYS A 33 -9.50 -4.30 -2.23
N GLU A 34 -9.83 -3.10 -1.77
CA GLU A 34 -11.22 -2.61 -1.71
C GLU A 34 -11.85 -2.56 -3.11
N GLN A 35 -11.11 -2.11 -4.14
CA GLN A 35 -11.59 -2.16 -5.53
C GLN A 35 -11.83 -3.60 -6.00
N LEU A 36 -10.95 -4.55 -5.65
CA LEU A 36 -11.14 -5.95 -5.98
C LEU A 36 -12.41 -6.52 -5.32
N ASP A 37 -12.65 -6.20 -4.06
CA ASP A 37 -13.86 -6.65 -3.34
C ASP A 37 -15.13 -6.13 -4.03
N LEU A 38 -15.13 -4.87 -4.50
CA LEU A 38 -16.24 -4.32 -5.30
C LEU A 38 -16.47 -5.05 -6.63
N LEU A 39 -15.41 -5.57 -7.27
CA LEU A 39 -15.56 -6.36 -8.51
C LEU A 39 -16.17 -7.74 -8.26
N LEU A 40 -16.13 -8.24 -7.02
CA LEU A 40 -16.70 -9.52 -6.62
C LEU A 40 -18.18 -9.43 -6.24
N GLU A 41 -18.73 -8.21 -6.11
CA GLU A 41 -20.15 -7.99 -5.83
C GLU A 41 -21.04 -8.47 -7.00
N GLN A 42 -22.15 -9.12 -6.65
CA GLN A 42 -23.19 -9.48 -7.63
C GLN A 42 -23.98 -8.21 -7.99
N ASP A 43 -24.29 -8.02 -9.28
CA ASP A 43 -25.00 -6.85 -9.86
C ASP A 43 -24.17 -5.59 -10.20
N ILE A 44 -22.87 -5.74 -10.48
CA ILE A 44 -22.07 -4.67 -11.09
C ILE A 44 -22.28 -4.57 -12.62
N THR A 45 -22.44 -3.35 -13.13
CA THR A 45 -22.48 -3.11 -14.58
C THR A 45 -21.09 -3.15 -15.20
N LEU A 46 -20.98 -3.55 -16.48
CA LEU A 46 -19.69 -3.62 -17.19
C LEU A 46 -18.92 -2.29 -17.21
N SER A 47 -19.63 -1.16 -17.37
CA SER A 47 -19.00 0.16 -17.34
C SER A 47 -18.38 0.43 -15.97
N ARG A 48 -19.13 0.13 -14.91
CA ARG A 48 -18.68 0.32 -13.53
C ARG A 48 -17.53 -0.62 -13.16
N SER A 49 -17.56 -1.87 -13.65
CA SER A 49 -16.45 -2.82 -13.42
C SER A 49 -15.17 -2.37 -14.11
N MET A 50 -15.26 -1.75 -15.30
CA MET A 50 -14.09 -1.16 -15.97
C MET A 50 -13.52 0.04 -15.21
N GLU A 51 -14.36 0.91 -14.65
CA GLU A 51 -13.91 2.02 -13.80
C GLU A 51 -13.15 1.52 -12.57
N ILE A 52 -13.73 0.56 -11.83
CA ILE A 52 -13.16 -0.02 -10.61
C ILE A 52 -11.86 -0.76 -10.93
N TYR A 53 -11.83 -1.56 -12.00
CA TYR A 53 -10.62 -2.23 -12.46
C TYR A 53 -9.50 -1.24 -12.75
N ASN A 54 -9.78 -0.20 -13.55
CA ASN A 54 -8.78 0.81 -13.89
C ASN A 54 -8.29 1.58 -12.67
N HIS A 55 -9.16 1.82 -11.68
CA HIS A 55 -8.77 2.44 -10.42
C HIS A 55 -7.81 1.53 -9.63
N GLY A 56 -8.17 0.26 -9.42
CA GLY A 56 -7.32 -0.71 -8.75
C GLY A 56 -5.96 -0.88 -9.44
N MET A 57 -5.93 -0.90 -10.77
CA MET A 57 -4.67 -0.98 -11.54
C MET A 57 -3.78 0.24 -11.33
N LYS A 58 -4.34 1.45 -11.27
CA LYS A 58 -3.56 2.66 -10.97
C LYS A 58 -2.96 2.60 -9.56
N ASP A 59 -3.73 2.13 -8.58
CA ASP A 59 -3.21 1.99 -7.21
C ASP A 59 -2.07 0.97 -7.15
N LEU A 60 -2.20 -0.17 -7.83
CA LEU A 60 -1.11 -1.16 -7.92
C LEU A 60 0.12 -0.62 -8.65
N GLU A 61 -0.06 0.19 -9.71
CA GLU A 61 1.07 0.80 -10.42
C GLU A 61 1.86 1.75 -9.51
N VAL A 62 1.16 2.55 -8.70
CA VAL A 62 1.81 3.45 -7.73
C VAL A 62 2.52 2.65 -6.64
N ALA A 63 1.88 1.62 -6.10
CA ALA A 63 2.49 0.74 -5.11
C ALA A 63 3.77 0.06 -5.64
N GLN A 64 3.75 -0.39 -6.90
CA GLN A 64 4.91 -0.97 -7.56
C GLN A 64 6.07 0.04 -7.67
N LYS A 65 5.79 1.29 -8.07
CA LYS A 65 6.81 2.35 -8.15
C LYS A 65 7.45 2.62 -6.78
N LEU A 66 6.66 2.70 -5.72
CA LEU A 66 7.16 2.89 -4.36
C LEU A 66 8.09 1.75 -3.93
N LEU A 67 7.73 0.50 -4.26
CA LEU A 67 8.54 -0.67 -3.94
C LEU A 67 9.86 -0.68 -4.71
N ASP A 68 9.84 -0.31 -5.99
CA ASP A 68 11.04 -0.28 -6.83
C ASP A 68 11.99 0.84 -6.40
N GLU A 69 11.46 1.99 -5.99
CA GLU A 69 12.25 3.07 -5.39
C GLU A 69 12.91 2.62 -4.07
N ALA A 70 12.16 1.96 -3.19
CA ALA A 70 12.70 1.44 -1.93
C ALA A 70 13.82 0.41 -2.16
N LYS A 71 13.66 -0.48 -3.15
CA LYS A 71 14.72 -1.42 -3.55
C LYS A 71 15.96 -0.70 -4.04
N LEU A 72 15.81 0.29 -4.91
CA LEU A 72 16.94 1.06 -5.44
C LEU A 72 17.70 1.78 -4.31
N GLN A 73 16.99 2.43 -3.40
CA GLN A 73 17.59 3.08 -2.23
C GLN A 73 18.35 2.08 -1.35
N PHE A 74 17.79 0.89 -1.15
CA PHE A 74 18.44 -0.17 -0.38
C PHE A 74 19.73 -0.67 -1.06
N GLU A 75 19.70 -0.91 -2.37
CA GLU A 75 20.87 -1.29 -3.17
C GLU A 75 21.97 -0.22 -3.12
N GLU A 76 21.61 1.06 -3.21
CA GLU A 76 22.57 2.16 -3.06
C GLU A 76 23.24 2.18 -1.68
N ILE A 77 22.49 1.90 -0.61
CA ILE A 77 23.04 1.85 0.76
C ILE A 77 24.02 0.69 0.89
N ILE A 78 23.71 -0.48 0.31
CA ILE A 78 24.62 -1.64 0.30
C ILE A 78 25.89 -1.30 -0.47
N ASN A 79 25.74 -0.75 -1.69
CA ASN A 79 26.88 -0.46 -2.57
C ASN A 79 27.77 0.68 -2.04
N LYS A 80 27.23 1.63 -1.26
CA LYS A 80 28.04 2.68 -0.60
C LYS A 80 28.80 2.19 0.64
N LYS A 81 28.45 1.03 1.20
CA LYS A 81 29.14 0.43 2.36
C LYS A 81 30.20 -0.61 1.97
N ALA A 82 30.24 -1.03 0.70
CA ALA A 82 31.24 -1.95 0.15
C ALA A 82 32.46 -1.17 -0.37
#